data_AF-Q09JH5-F1
#
_entry.id   AF-Q09JH5-F1
#
_cell.length_a   1.000
_cell.length_b   1.000
_cell.length_c   1.000
_cell.angle_alpha   90.00
_cell.angle_beta   90.00
_cell.angle_gamma   90.00
#
_symmetry.space_group_name_H-M   'P 1'
#
loop_
_entity.id
_entity.type
_entity.pdbx_description
1 polymer ?
#
loop_
_entity_poly.entity_id
_entity_poly.type
_entity_poly.pdbx_seq_one_letter_code
_entity_poly.pdbx_strand_id
1 'polypeptide(L)'
;ILSAALLLLEFATSASACSGDLPWCVGRCYDAPSYERIMENGSFYACSFVCNPATMEIMGCYRYEAAGASCFNFDDAKRGRCRNGVCVTDPQEVANLAAKAAEYQEKNKHRCPWGQNHHWHHWHKAPQGCYYYCIRRPFRILKMIDGTECLDPRHARRGYCSGGNCVA
;
A
#
# COMPACT_ATOMS: atom_id res chain seq x y z
N ILE A 1 -57.15 33.59 26.98
CA ILE A 1 -56.54 32.36 26.43
C ILE A 1 -55.30 32.81 25.66
N LEU A 2 -54.18 32.97 26.36
CA LEU A 2 -52.88 33.38 25.80
C LEU A 2 -52.04 32.12 25.61
N SER A 3 -51.65 31.82 24.36
CA SER A 3 -50.69 30.75 24.04
C SER A 3 -49.30 31.37 23.94
N ALA A 4 -48.45 31.05 24.92
CA ALA A 4 -47.02 31.37 24.91
C ALA A 4 -46.29 30.38 23.99
N ALA A 5 -45.69 30.88 22.91
CA ALA A 5 -44.81 30.10 22.06
C ALA A 5 -43.46 29.92 22.76
N LEU A 6 -43.18 28.68 23.16
CA LEU A 6 -41.93 28.27 23.79
C LEU A 6 -40.84 28.18 22.70
N LEU A 7 -39.88 29.12 22.73
CA LEU A 7 -38.62 29.06 21.99
C LEU A 7 -37.76 27.93 22.58
N LEU A 8 -37.69 26.80 21.90
CA LEU A 8 -36.68 25.78 22.18
C LEU A 8 -35.38 26.21 21.50
N LEU A 9 -34.46 26.78 22.28
CA LEU A 9 -33.05 26.86 21.91
C LEU A 9 -32.48 25.44 21.92
N GLU A 10 -32.26 24.88 20.74
CA GLU A 10 -31.40 23.72 20.57
C GLU A 10 -29.98 24.14 20.93
N PHE A 11 -29.51 23.70 22.09
CA PHE A 11 -28.09 23.67 22.39
C PHE A 11 -27.43 22.75 21.37
N ALA A 12 -26.77 23.36 20.39
CA ALA A 12 -25.82 22.67 19.53
C ALA A 12 -24.76 22.04 20.44
N THR A 13 -24.92 20.74 20.71
CA THR A 13 -23.81 19.89 21.12
C THR A 13 -22.72 20.11 20.09
N SER A 14 -21.53 20.48 20.56
CA SER A 14 -20.30 20.58 19.78
C SER A 14 -19.98 19.22 19.19
N ALA A 15 -20.67 18.89 18.09
CA ALA A 15 -20.35 17.79 17.22
C ALA A 15 -19.02 18.15 16.56
N SER A 16 -17.99 17.45 17.02
CA SER A 16 -16.73 17.24 16.34
C SER A 16 -16.88 17.38 14.82
N ALA A 17 -16.10 18.30 14.25
CA ALA A 17 -15.99 18.57 12.83
C ALA A 17 -15.59 17.31 12.06
N CYS A 18 -16.58 16.52 11.63
CA CYS A 18 -16.43 15.37 10.74
C CYS A 18 -17.58 15.37 9.74
N SER A 19 -17.72 16.45 8.97
CA SER A 19 -18.70 16.55 7.89
C SER A 19 -18.00 16.61 6.52
N GLY A 20 -18.14 15.53 5.75
CA GLY A 20 -17.81 15.47 4.32
C GLY A 20 -16.80 14.37 3.98
N ASP A 21 -17.28 13.23 3.47
CA ASP A 21 -16.67 12.19 2.60
C ASP A 21 -15.19 11.76 2.73
N LEU A 22 -14.44 12.25 3.71
CA LEU A 22 -13.12 11.81 4.11
C LEU A 22 -13.15 11.68 5.64
N PRO A 23 -13.73 10.59 6.17
CA PRO A 23 -13.61 10.29 7.59
C PRO A 23 -12.15 9.87 7.86
N TRP A 24 -11.75 9.68 9.11
CA TRP A 24 -10.44 9.14 9.51
C TRP A 24 -9.23 10.11 9.51
N CYS A 25 -9.41 11.28 10.14
CA CYS A 25 -8.30 11.99 10.80
C CYS A 25 -8.03 11.37 12.18
N VAL A 26 -6.81 10.83 12.36
CA VAL A 26 -6.06 10.67 13.65
C VAL A 26 -6.65 9.75 14.74
N GLY A 27 -7.15 8.57 14.37
CA GLY A 27 -7.37 7.46 15.31
C GLY A 27 -6.30 6.39 15.16
N ARG A 28 -5.94 5.69 16.25
CA ARG A 28 -5.16 4.44 16.18
C ARG A 28 -5.80 3.51 15.14
N CYS A 29 -5.03 2.59 14.55
CA CYS A 29 -5.48 1.68 13.50
C CYS A 29 -6.63 0.69 13.86
N TYR A 30 -7.29 0.88 14.99
CA TYR A 30 -8.40 0.08 15.48
C TYR A 30 -9.65 0.19 14.59
N ASP A 31 -9.92 1.39 14.04
CA ASP A 31 -11.10 1.61 13.18
C ASP A 31 -10.77 1.52 11.69
N ALA A 32 -9.49 1.29 11.36
CA ALA A 32 -9.06 1.13 9.99
C ALA A 32 -9.52 -0.24 9.45
N PRO A 33 -10.11 -0.29 8.25
CA PRO A 33 -10.56 -1.54 7.66
C PRO A 33 -9.36 -2.45 7.41
N SER A 34 -9.47 -3.73 7.78
CA SER A 34 -8.51 -4.73 7.32
C SER A 34 -8.61 -4.83 5.80
N TYR A 35 -7.47 -4.86 5.12
CA TYR A 35 -7.40 -5.11 3.69
C TYR A 35 -6.32 -6.15 3.39
N GLU A 36 -6.47 -6.81 2.25
CA GLU A 36 -5.59 -7.90 1.84
C GLU A 36 -4.12 -7.46 1.84
N ARG A 37 -3.24 -8.36 2.28
CA ARG A 37 -1.80 -8.10 2.35
C ARG A 37 -1.13 -8.68 1.11
N ILE A 38 -0.20 -7.95 0.49
CA ILE A 38 0.62 -8.50 -0.60
C ILE A 38 1.54 -9.56 0.00
N MET A 39 1.31 -10.79 -0.42
CA MET A 39 2.06 -11.97 0.02
C MET A 39 2.24 -12.92 -1.16
N GLU A 40 3.32 -13.70 -1.14
CA GLU A 40 3.57 -14.78 -2.09
C GLU A 40 4.04 -16.01 -1.32
N ASN A 41 3.48 -17.18 -1.62
CA ASN A 41 3.84 -18.45 -0.96
C ASN A 41 3.84 -18.38 0.58
N GLY A 42 2.86 -17.69 1.16
CA GLY A 42 2.71 -17.54 2.62
C GLY A 42 3.62 -16.50 3.27
N SER A 43 4.46 -15.79 2.50
CA SER A 43 5.41 -14.81 3.02
C SER A 43 5.02 -13.39 2.62
N PHE A 44 5.02 -12.46 3.58
CA PHE A 44 4.71 -11.05 3.35
C PHE A 44 5.84 -10.32 2.61
N TYR A 45 5.47 -9.36 1.76
CA TYR A 45 6.47 -8.50 1.11
C TYR A 45 6.98 -7.40 2.05
N ALA A 46 6.14 -6.96 2.99
CA ALA A 46 6.50 -5.97 4.00
C ALA A 46 5.86 -6.35 5.35
N CYS A 47 6.63 -6.23 6.42
CA CYS A 47 6.19 -6.47 7.80
C CYS A 47 5.53 -5.25 8.45
N SER A 48 5.67 -4.08 7.85
CA SER A 48 4.96 -2.85 8.22
C SER A 48 3.96 -2.49 7.16
N PHE A 49 2.86 -1.87 7.56
CA PHE A 49 1.83 -1.44 6.63
C PHE A 49 1.03 -0.26 7.14
N VAL A 50 0.55 0.57 6.22
CA VAL A 50 -0.34 1.68 6.57
C VAL A 50 -1.74 1.13 6.85
N CYS A 51 -2.45 1.73 7.77
CA CYS A 51 -3.78 1.24 8.12
C CYS A 51 -4.83 1.63 7.06
N ASN A 52 -4.57 2.69 6.31
CA ASN A 52 -5.38 3.13 5.20
C ASN A 52 -4.47 3.55 4.03
N PRO A 53 -4.44 2.80 2.91
CA PRO A 53 -3.67 3.19 1.71
C PRO A 53 -4.07 4.55 1.13
N ALA A 54 -5.25 5.08 1.52
CA ALA A 54 -5.75 6.40 1.11
C ALA A 54 -5.05 7.58 1.77
N THR A 55 -4.52 7.40 2.99
CA THR A 55 -4.10 8.52 3.85
C THR A 55 -2.67 8.94 3.57
N MET A 56 -2.33 9.13 2.29
CA MET A 56 -1.02 9.68 1.88
C MET A 56 -0.68 11.01 2.56
N GLU A 57 -1.70 11.78 2.96
CA GLU A 57 -1.55 13.15 3.45
C GLU A 57 -1.65 13.28 4.97
N ILE A 58 -1.99 12.20 5.68
CA ILE A 58 -2.26 12.25 7.14
C ILE A 58 -1.33 11.26 7.83
N MET A 59 -0.29 11.81 8.43
CA MET A 59 0.80 11.13 9.13
C MET A 59 0.44 9.80 9.83
N GLY A 60 1.29 8.79 9.60
CA GLY A 60 1.88 8.03 10.71
C GLY A 60 1.14 6.82 11.28
N CYS A 61 -0.05 6.47 10.79
CA CYS A 61 -0.75 5.28 11.29
C CYS A 61 -0.31 4.00 10.56
N TYR A 62 0.68 3.31 11.13
CA TYR A 62 1.14 2.01 10.67
C TYR A 62 0.81 0.89 11.67
N ARG A 63 0.74 -0.33 11.15
CA ARG A 63 0.71 -1.57 11.92
C ARG A 63 1.82 -2.49 11.46
N TYR A 64 2.09 -3.47 12.30
CA TYR A 64 3.04 -4.53 12.04
C TYR A 64 2.31 -5.85 11.88
N GLU A 65 2.84 -6.69 11.00
CA GLU A 65 2.51 -8.10 10.99
C GLU A 65 2.95 -8.76 12.30
N ALA A 66 2.34 -9.90 12.63
CA ALA A 66 2.66 -10.63 13.86
C ALA A 66 4.15 -10.99 13.91
N ALA A 67 4.75 -10.88 15.10
CA ALA A 67 6.14 -11.28 15.30
C ALA A 67 6.32 -12.77 14.92
N GLY A 68 7.37 -13.08 14.15
CA GLY A 68 7.64 -14.43 13.65
C GLY A 68 6.89 -14.80 12.35
N ALA A 69 5.98 -13.95 11.85
CA ALA A 69 5.35 -14.19 10.55
C ALA A 69 6.39 -14.21 9.43
N SER A 70 6.24 -15.11 8.45
CA SER A 70 7.20 -15.23 7.35
C SER A 70 7.14 -14.01 6.43
N CYS A 71 8.31 -13.55 5.98
CA CYS A 71 8.45 -12.42 5.07
C CYS A 71 9.61 -12.59 4.10
N PHE A 72 9.63 -11.73 3.08
CA PHE A 72 10.76 -11.57 2.17
C PHE A 72 11.59 -10.34 2.55
N ASN A 73 12.87 -10.55 2.83
CA ASN A 73 13.85 -9.48 2.96
C ASN A 73 14.45 -9.22 1.57
N PHE A 74 14.25 -7.98 1.09
CA PHE A 74 14.61 -7.55 -0.26
C PHE A 74 15.97 -6.83 -0.34
N ASP A 75 16.78 -6.82 0.73
CA ASP A 75 18.07 -6.12 0.77
C ASP A 75 19.01 -6.63 -0.34
N ASP A 76 19.00 -7.95 -0.60
CA ASP A 76 19.82 -8.61 -1.63
C ASP A 76 19.02 -9.09 -2.85
N ALA A 77 17.76 -8.68 -2.97
CA ALA A 77 16.91 -9.13 -4.07
C ALA A 77 17.39 -8.59 -5.42
N LYS A 78 17.29 -9.44 -6.46
CA LYS A 78 17.64 -9.02 -7.82
C LYS A 78 16.63 -8.01 -8.35
N ARG A 79 17.14 -6.97 -9.03
CA ARG A 79 16.34 -6.02 -9.79
C ARG A 79 15.87 -6.62 -11.09
N GLY A 80 14.66 -6.26 -11.47
CA GLY A 80 14.04 -6.67 -12.72
C GLY A 80 13.05 -5.63 -13.23
N ARG A 81 12.18 -6.07 -14.14
CA ARG A 81 11.02 -5.30 -14.61
C ARG A 81 9.75 -6.13 -14.54
N CYS A 82 8.63 -5.47 -14.35
CA CYS A 82 7.34 -6.13 -14.28
C CYS A 82 6.88 -6.58 -15.66
N ARG A 83 6.35 -7.81 -15.71
CA ARG A 83 5.62 -8.34 -16.85
C ARG A 83 4.44 -9.15 -16.34
N ASN A 84 3.23 -8.65 -16.58
CA ASN A 84 1.98 -9.26 -16.16
C ASN A 84 1.94 -9.65 -14.68
N GLY A 85 2.52 -8.81 -13.81
CA GLY A 85 2.59 -9.03 -12.35
C GLY A 85 3.77 -9.88 -11.88
N VAL A 86 4.66 -10.33 -12.77
CA VAL A 86 5.89 -11.06 -12.40
C VAL A 86 7.09 -10.15 -12.57
N CYS A 87 8.03 -10.16 -11.63
CA CYS A 87 9.30 -9.45 -11.77
C CYS A 87 10.29 -10.31 -12.57
N VAL A 88 10.51 -9.96 -13.83
CA VAL A 88 11.45 -10.68 -14.70
C VAL A 88 12.86 -10.12 -14.53
N THR A 89 13.83 -11.02 -14.39
CA THR A 89 15.24 -10.70 -14.11
C THR A 89 16.19 -11.20 -15.21
N ASP A 90 15.66 -11.84 -16.26
CA ASP A 90 16.44 -12.19 -17.44
C ASP A 90 16.96 -10.92 -18.13
N PRO A 91 18.28 -10.80 -18.40
CA PRO A 91 18.85 -9.58 -18.94
C PRO A 91 18.25 -9.14 -20.28
N GLN A 92 17.98 -10.08 -21.19
CA GLN A 92 17.45 -9.77 -22.51
C GLN A 92 16.00 -9.30 -22.40
N GLU A 93 15.19 -9.97 -21.56
CA GLU A 93 13.81 -9.59 -21.32
C GLU A 93 13.71 -8.23 -20.62
N VAL A 94 14.55 -7.98 -19.61
CA VAL A 94 14.63 -6.69 -18.92
C VAL A 94 14.98 -5.58 -19.90
N ALA A 95 15.96 -5.77 -20.79
CA ALA A 95 16.31 -4.80 -21.82
C ALA A 95 15.14 -4.51 -22.77
N ASN A 96 14.46 -5.57 -23.22
CA ASN A 96 13.28 -5.45 -24.09
C ASN A 96 12.13 -4.68 -23.43
N LEU A 97 11.86 -4.94 -22.15
CA LEU A 97 10.84 -4.23 -21.38
C LEU A 97 11.25 -2.79 -21.08
N ALA A 98 12.53 -2.53 -20.81
CA ALA A 98 13.05 -1.19 -20.59
C ALA A 98 12.85 -0.29 -21.82
N ALA A 99 13.19 -0.82 -23.01
CA ALA A 99 13.05 -0.10 -24.28
C ALA A 99 11.59 0.28 -24.59
N LYS A 100 10.62 -0.44 -24.03
CA LYS A 100 9.18 -0.22 -24.21
C LYS A 100 8.48 0.39 -23.00
N ALA A 101 9.20 0.72 -21.93
CA ALA A 101 8.61 1.14 -20.67
C ALA A 101 7.75 2.40 -20.82
N ALA A 102 8.22 3.40 -21.58
CA ALA A 102 7.46 4.62 -21.85
C ALA A 102 6.15 4.33 -22.60
N GLU A 103 6.19 3.47 -23.63
CA GLU A 103 5.00 3.04 -24.37
C GLU A 103 4.02 2.32 -23.44
N TYR A 104 4.51 1.43 -22.58
CA TYR A 104 3.64 0.73 -21.62
C TYR A 104 3.00 1.69 -20.63
N GLN A 105 3.73 2.67 -20.12
CA GLN A 105 3.20 3.67 -19.19
C GLN A 105 2.16 4.60 -19.84
N GLU A 106 2.37 4.97 -21.10
CA GLU A 106 1.41 5.79 -21.85
C GLU A 106 0.12 5.02 -22.14
N LYS A 107 0.23 3.79 -22.64
CA LYS A 107 -0.91 2.95 -23.01
C LYS A 107 -1.64 2.38 -21.80
N ASN A 108 -0.90 2.02 -20.75
CA ASN A 108 -1.43 1.37 -19.56
C ASN A 108 -1.27 2.32 -18.39
N LYS A 109 -2.22 3.24 -18.24
CA LYS A 109 -2.32 4.00 -17.00
C LYS A 109 -2.60 3.04 -15.85
N HIS A 110 -2.06 3.36 -14.67
CA HIS A 110 -2.43 2.66 -13.46
C HIS A 110 -3.96 2.62 -13.35
N ARG A 111 -4.52 1.44 -13.09
CA ARG A 111 -5.98 1.23 -13.03
C ARG A 111 -6.64 2.01 -11.87
N CYS A 112 -5.83 2.50 -10.96
CA CYS A 112 -6.19 3.36 -9.83
C CYS A 112 -4.92 4.08 -9.34
N PRO A 113 -5.04 5.22 -8.65
CA PRO A 113 -3.87 5.85 -8.04
C PRO A 113 -3.20 4.92 -7.02
N TRP A 114 -1.87 4.96 -6.98
CA TRP A 114 -1.05 4.10 -6.12
C TRP A 114 -1.15 4.55 -4.66
N GLY A 115 -1.58 3.65 -3.77
CA GLY A 115 -1.53 3.82 -2.33
C GLY A 115 -0.16 3.49 -1.75
N GLN A 116 0.31 4.28 -0.79
CA GLN A 116 1.57 4.05 -0.09
C GLN A 116 1.41 2.93 0.93
N ASN A 117 2.31 1.93 0.96
CA ASN A 117 2.16 0.83 1.92
C ASN A 117 3.44 0.03 2.22
N HIS A 118 4.57 0.69 2.46
CA HIS A 118 5.88 0.07 2.79
C HIS A 118 6.42 -0.98 1.78
N HIS A 119 5.76 -1.18 0.64
CA HIS A 119 6.25 -2.01 -0.47
C HIS A 119 7.28 -1.31 -1.34
N TRP A 120 7.85 -0.20 -0.86
CA TRP A 120 8.91 0.53 -1.54
C TRP A 120 10.22 0.31 -0.79
N HIS A 121 11.21 -0.25 -1.46
CA HIS A 121 12.52 -0.46 -0.86
C HIS A 121 13.36 0.81 -0.94
N HIS A 122 13.60 1.49 0.18
CA HIS A 122 14.25 2.80 0.19
C HIS A 122 15.70 2.79 -0.31
N TRP A 123 16.45 1.71 -0.04
CA TRP A 123 17.83 1.56 -0.52
C TRP A 123 17.86 1.32 -2.02
N HIS A 124 16.94 0.47 -2.51
CA HIS A 124 16.92 0.11 -3.92
C HIS A 124 16.12 1.12 -4.78
N LYS A 125 15.34 2.03 -4.20
CA LYS A 125 14.47 2.92 -4.99
C LYS A 125 13.59 2.14 -5.99
N ALA A 126 13.08 1.00 -5.55
CA ALA A 126 12.26 0.11 -6.37
C ALA A 126 11.18 -0.54 -5.50
N PRO A 127 10.01 -0.89 -6.07
CA PRO A 127 9.00 -1.62 -5.36
C PRO A 127 9.42 -3.08 -5.12
N GLN A 128 8.93 -3.62 -4.02
CA GLN A 128 9.04 -5.04 -3.67
C GLN A 128 8.02 -5.80 -4.53
N GLY A 129 8.51 -6.54 -5.53
CA GLY A 129 7.68 -7.21 -6.54
C GLY A 129 6.90 -6.29 -7.48
N CYS A 130 5.81 -6.81 -8.06
CA CYS A 130 5.07 -6.19 -9.17
C CYS A 130 3.58 -5.99 -8.87
N TYR A 131 3.27 -5.69 -7.61
CA TYR A 131 1.91 -5.44 -7.14
C TYR A 131 1.85 -4.15 -6.34
N TYR A 132 0.69 -3.49 -6.37
CA TYR A 132 0.47 -2.25 -5.65
C TYR A 132 -0.98 -2.14 -5.16
N TYR A 133 -1.19 -1.31 -4.14
CA TYR A 133 -2.52 -1.02 -3.61
C TYR A 133 -3.16 0.15 -4.33
N CYS A 134 -4.46 0.07 -4.58
CA CYS A 134 -5.25 1.26 -4.87
C CYS A 134 -5.37 2.16 -3.65
N ILE A 135 -5.30 3.49 -3.86
CA ILE A 135 -5.52 4.49 -2.81
C ILE A 135 -6.96 4.46 -2.27
N ARG A 136 -7.97 4.04 -3.07
CA ARG A 136 -9.38 4.04 -2.67
C ARG A 136 -9.86 2.65 -2.28
N ARG A 137 -10.81 2.59 -1.34
CA ARG A 137 -11.52 1.35 -0.98
C ARG A 137 -12.11 0.68 -2.25
N PRO A 138 -12.07 -0.66 -2.36
CA PRO A 138 -11.68 -1.62 -1.32
C PRO A 138 -10.17 -1.91 -1.25
N PHE A 139 -9.30 -0.97 -1.66
CA PHE A 139 -7.84 -1.09 -1.61
C PHE A 139 -7.31 -2.31 -2.37
N ARG A 140 -7.90 -2.57 -3.54
CA ARG A 140 -7.54 -3.71 -4.38
C ARG A 140 -6.03 -3.75 -4.62
N ILE A 141 -5.46 -4.94 -4.53
CA ILE A 141 -4.10 -5.23 -5.00
C ILE A 141 -4.17 -5.42 -6.51
N LEU A 142 -3.43 -4.61 -7.25
CA LEU A 142 -3.37 -4.68 -8.71
C LEU A 142 -1.93 -4.89 -9.16
N LYS A 143 -1.79 -5.46 -10.36
CA LYS A 143 -0.49 -5.63 -11.02
C LYS A 143 0.07 -4.26 -11.42
N MET A 144 1.36 -4.06 -11.21
CA MET A 144 2.08 -2.92 -11.76
C MET A 144 2.08 -2.96 -13.30
N ILE A 145 2.30 -1.79 -13.89
CA ILE A 145 2.40 -1.64 -15.35
C ILE A 145 3.63 -2.41 -15.83
N ASP A 146 3.53 -3.03 -17.00
CA ASP A 146 4.66 -3.72 -17.61
C ASP A 146 5.81 -2.74 -17.87
N GLY A 147 7.05 -3.21 -17.64
CA GLY A 147 8.24 -2.37 -17.73
C GLY A 147 8.54 -1.54 -16.48
N THR A 148 7.64 -1.47 -15.48
CA THR A 148 7.96 -0.86 -14.16
C THR A 148 9.10 -1.63 -13.50
N GLU A 149 10.08 -0.92 -12.90
CA GLU A 149 11.17 -1.57 -12.15
C GLU A 149 10.62 -2.29 -10.91
N CYS A 150 11.28 -3.38 -10.50
CA CYS A 150 10.87 -4.18 -9.35
C CYS A 150 12.05 -4.92 -8.72
N LEU A 151 11.85 -5.39 -7.49
CA LEU A 151 12.70 -6.36 -6.82
C LEU A 151 12.03 -7.74 -6.86
N ASP A 152 12.76 -8.75 -7.33
CA ASP A 152 12.21 -10.09 -7.55
C ASP A 152 12.10 -10.88 -6.22
N PRO A 153 10.88 -11.20 -5.75
CA PRO A 153 10.67 -11.94 -4.50
C PRO A 153 11.31 -13.34 -4.51
N ARG A 154 11.49 -13.95 -5.69
CA ARG A 154 12.14 -15.26 -5.83
C ARG A 154 13.63 -15.23 -5.49
N HIS A 155 14.22 -14.04 -5.53
CA HIS A 155 15.62 -13.78 -5.18
C HIS A 155 15.76 -13.07 -3.83
N ALA A 156 14.65 -12.78 -3.13
CA ALA A 156 14.67 -12.22 -1.79
C ALA A 156 15.01 -13.30 -0.75
N ARG A 157 15.70 -12.92 0.33
CA ARG A 157 15.96 -13.83 1.45
C ARG A 157 14.65 -14.07 2.21
N ARG A 158 14.39 -15.32 2.61
CA ARG A 158 13.27 -15.60 3.53
C ARG A 158 13.67 -15.19 4.94
N GLY A 159 12.79 -14.48 5.61
CA GLY A 159 12.99 -14.02 6.98
C GLY A 159 11.70 -14.12 7.79
N TYR A 160 11.71 -13.41 8.91
CA TYR A 160 10.55 -13.28 9.80
C TYR A 160 10.34 -11.83 10.23
N CYS A 161 9.09 -11.49 10.51
CA CYS A 161 8.72 -10.16 10.95
C CYS A 161 9.15 -9.91 12.40
N SER A 162 9.84 -8.80 12.65
CA SER A 162 10.22 -8.31 13.97
C SER A 162 10.23 -6.79 14.00
N GLY A 163 9.43 -6.19 14.89
CA GLY A 163 9.37 -4.73 15.05
C GLY A 163 9.03 -3.98 13.75
N GLY A 164 8.19 -4.57 12.88
CA GLY A 164 7.82 -3.98 11.58
C GLY A 164 8.82 -4.21 10.44
N ASN A 165 9.97 -4.84 10.71
CA ASN A 165 10.99 -5.14 9.71
C ASN A 165 11.01 -6.63 9.37
N CYS A 166 11.49 -6.98 8.18
CA CYS A 166 11.78 -8.36 7.81
C CYS A 166 13.24 -8.68 8.10
N VAL A 167 13.49 -9.52 9.10
CA VAL A 167 14.84 -9.92 9.54
C VAL A 167 15.16 -11.29 8.95
N ALA A 168 16.31 -11.41 8.28
CA ALA A 168 16.78 -12.62 7.60
C ALA A 168 18.28 -12.83 7.78
#